data_AF-A0A4Q5PCY8-F1
#
_entry.id   AF-A0A4Q5PCY8-F1
#
_cell.length_a   1.000
_cell.length_b   1.000
_cell.length_c   1.000
_cell.angle_alpha   90.00
_cell.angle_beta   90.00
_cell.angle_gamma   90.00
#
_symmetry.space_group_name_H-M   'P 1'
#
loop_
_entity.id
_entity.type
_entity.pdbx_description
1 polymer ?
#
loop_
_entity_poly.entity_id
_entity_poly.type
_entity_poly.pdbx_seq_one_letter_code
_entity_poly.pdbx_strand_id
1 'polypeptide(L)'
;MKTIWCSKRDFLDLLSRPRELDIFRREIELSTKPISAVQLHWNTSNEGYSDFPVLAVVDDLEYEPLLIATAALNSGISPLTSLCRVVRKSVAESYFDAAPLQGVSVALQALIGLSFVEAILHSSGQLQSRSLSPSICNRTLSIAWAKALQNAPISQLPFLTQNWIQGYSIASGNDGVEAVKSTLDAVRPMLAIAAELYHGIVPSSKFGLVCQGLVTATPNSAAEAWSYSTAAFPERFSQEEFENLTREERAAYFHYVADYFYKNRFTDDDPAKLAYIAMQIAPGTLEHLDLLLEGNDSRVALWYSFMQSLRFPNKVLTLNGGLGRRIARDVWQQRTFVDGPVVDCSIDELKILARSNIDFLGRKIAHANELEIELLPMVSGNFRYNSRNLRQQESIKFDGPPDAEINRHRTVHEQISDLRNALSKLGDSIDKELHPAKLPVKRARKKVQ
;
A
#
# COMPACT_ATOMS: atom_id res chain seq x y z
N MET A 1 -12.76 23.70 -10.48
CA MET A 1 -11.35 23.52 -10.09
C MET A 1 -10.55 24.67 -10.66
N LYS A 2 -9.75 25.35 -9.84
CA LYS A 2 -8.85 26.42 -10.30
C LYS A 2 -7.48 25.82 -10.57
N THR A 3 -6.86 26.16 -11.70
CA THR A 3 -5.58 25.61 -12.14
C THR A 3 -4.54 26.72 -12.29
N ILE A 4 -3.32 26.49 -11.81
CA ILE A 4 -2.17 27.40 -11.91
C ILE A 4 -0.95 26.61 -12.39
N TRP A 5 -0.08 27.20 -13.21
CA TRP A 5 1.16 26.58 -13.70
C TRP A 5 2.36 27.31 -13.13
N CYS A 6 3.26 26.65 -12.41
CA CYS A 6 4.46 27.31 -11.87
C CYS A 6 5.71 26.47 -12.15
N SER A 7 6.91 27.05 -11.96
CA SER A 7 8.13 26.24 -12.00
C SER A 7 8.23 25.36 -10.75
N LYS A 8 9.04 24.30 -10.80
CA LYS A 8 9.40 23.51 -9.61
C LYS A 8 9.95 24.37 -8.47
N ARG A 9 10.80 25.36 -8.80
CA ARG A 9 11.37 26.27 -7.83
C ARG A 9 10.30 27.10 -7.14
N ASP A 10 9.40 27.70 -7.90
CA ASP A 10 8.31 28.52 -7.36
C ASP A 10 7.38 27.68 -6.47
N PHE A 11 7.15 26.41 -6.85
CA PHE A 11 6.40 25.48 -6.02
C PHE A 11 7.12 25.19 -4.69
N LEU A 12 8.42 24.88 -4.70
CA LEU A 12 9.19 24.68 -3.47
C LEU A 12 9.26 25.93 -2.58
N ASP A 13 9.32 27.11 -3.20
CA ASP A 13 9.29 28.40 -2.51
C ASP A 13 7.91 28.64 -1.85
N LEU A 14 6.82 28.29 -2.53
CA LEU A 14 5.45 28.29 -1.98
C LEU A 14 5.35 27.36 -0.76
N LEU A 15 5.95 26.16 -0.81
CA LEU A 15 5.96 25.23 0.32
C LEU A 15 6.76 25.72 1.52
N SER A 16 7.82 26.49 1.27
CA SER A 16 8.75 26.95 2.30
C SER A 16 8.29 28.23 3.01
N ARG A 17 7.43 29.02 2.35
CA ARG A 17 6.92 30.29 2.87
C ARG A 17 5.43 30.36 2.54
N PRO A 18 4.51 30.22 3.50
CA PRO A 18 3.10 30.52 3.27
C PRO A 18 2.99 32.01 2.94
N ARG A 19 3.03 32.34 1.65
CA ARG A 19 2.71 33.67 1.13
C ARG A 19 1.20 33.76 0.97
N GLU A 20 0.66 34.97 1.04
CA GLU A 20 -0.71 35.22 0.58
C GLU A 20 -0.85 34.72 -0.87
N LEU A 21 -1.72 33.72 -1.07
CA LEU A 21 -1.98 33.06 -2.35
C LEU A 21 -2.23 34.06 -3.49
N ASP A 22 -2.84 35.20 -3.18
CA ASP A 22 -3.17 36.23 -4.16
C ASP A 22 -1.94 36.94 -4.74
N ILE A 23 -0.85 37.06 -3.99
CA ILE A 23 0.43 37.59 -4.48
C ILE A 23 1.06 36.59 -5.43
N PHE A 24 1.13 35.32 -5.02
CA PHE A 24 1.68 34.23 -5.83
C PHE A 24 0.90 34.05 -7.15
N ARG A 25 -0.43 34.18 -7.10
CA ARG A 25 -1.31 34.12 -8.29
C ARG A 25 -0.97 35.19 -9.32
N ARG A 26 -0.83 36.45 -8.91
CA ARG A 26 -0.54 37.57 -9.82
C ARG A 26 0.82 37.42 -10.49
N GLU A 27 1.82 36.90 -9.78
CA GLU A 27 3.16 36.68 -10.33
C GLU A 27 3.17 35.58 -11.40
N ILE A 28 2.34 34.54 -11.24
CA ILE A 28 2.32 33.39 -12.15
C ILE A 28 1.47 33.62 -13.40
N GLU A 29 0.33 34.30 -13.30
CA GLU A 29 -0.53 34.56 -14.46
C GLU A 29 0.19 35.37 -15.56
N LEU A 30 1.28 36.06 -15.21
CA LEU A 30 2.14 36.82 -16.12
C LEU A 30 3.26 35.99 -16.78
N SER A 31 3.42 34.72 -16.40
CA SER A 31 4.50 33.84 -16.85
C SER A 31 4.05 32.92 -17.99
N THR A 32 4.81 32.87 -19.08
CA THR A 32 4.63 31.86 -20.14
C THR A 32 4.87 30.47 -19.57
N LYS A 33 4.02 29.49 -19.92
CA LYS A 33 4.09 28.10 -19.44
C LYS A 33 5.53 27.55 -19.48
N PRO A 34 6.18 27.30 -18.32
CA PRO A 34 7.56 26.83 -18.31
C PRO A 34 7.68 25.41 -18.88
N ILE A 35 8.87 25.06 -19.38
CA ILE A 35 9.16 23.73 -19.95
C ILE A 35 9.02 22.63 -18.88
N SER A 36 9.38 22.93 -17.62
CA SER A 36 9.21 22.07 -16.44
C SER A 36 8.15 22.63 -15.48
N ALA A 37 6.92 22.76 -15.99
CA ALA A 37 5.82 23.29 -15.22
C ALA A 37 5.20 22.25 -14.28
N VAL A 38 4.96 22.64 -13.03
CA VAL A 38 4.06 21.97 -12.09
C VAL A 38 2.68 22.59 -12.26
N GLN A 39 1.68 21.75 -12.51
CA GLN A 39 0.28 22.17 -12.62
C GLN A 39 -0.41 21.95 -11.29
N LEU A 40 -0.83 23.03 -10.63
CA LEU A 40 -1.43 23.03 -9.31
C LEU A 40 -2.94 23.25 -9.43
N HIS A 41 -3.71 22.50 -8.65
CA HIS A 41 -5.16 22.56 -8.66
C HIS A 41 -5.73 22.78 -7.25
N TRP A 42 -6.73 23.64 -7.13
CA TRP A 42 -7.47 23.90 -5.90
C TRP A 42 -8.94 23.52 -6.02
N ASN A 43 -9.51 23.05 -4.91
CA ASN A 43 -10.94 22.89 -4.78
C ASN A 43 -11.60 24.27 -4.64
N THR A 44 -12.51 24.59 -5.55
CA THR A 44 -13.19 25.89 -5.64
C THR A 44 -14.39 26.03 -4.70
N SER A 45 -14.80 24.95 -4.02
CA SER A 45 -16.02 24.94 -3.20
C SER A 45 -15.84 25.43 -1.76
N ASN A 46 -14.61 25.59 -1.27
CA ASN A 46 -14.37 26.06 0.09
C ASN A 46 -13.98 27.55 0.07
N GLU A 47 -14.92 28.41 0.45
CA GLU A 47 -14.65 29.83 0.76
C GLU A 47 -13.76 30.00 2.01
N GLY A 48 -13.51 28.91 2.75
CA GLY A 48 -12.42 28.79 3.72
C GLY A 48 -11.18 28.21 3.07
N TYR A 49 -10.24 29.07 2.70
CA TYR A 49 -8.97 28.72 2.08
C TYR A 49 -8.22 27.67 2.92
N SER A 50 -8.13 26.43 2.44
CA SER A 50 -6.85 25.73 2.61
C SER A 50 -5.88 26.42 1.64
N ASP A 51 -4.80 27.01 2.15
CA ASP A 51 -3.80 27.69 1.32
C ASP A 51 -3.08 26.74 0.34
N PHE A 52 -3.36 25.44 0.44
CA PHE A 52 -2.67 24.40 -0.28
C PHE A 52 -3.44 23.87 -1.50
N PRO A 53 -2.76 23.58 -2.63
CA PRO A 53 -3.39 22.86 -3.73
C PRO A 53 -3.77 21.44 -3.28
N VAL A 54 -4.90 20.93 -3.77
CA VAL A 54 -5.34 19.55 -3.50
C VAL A 54 -4.63 18.54 -4.41
N LEU A 55 -4.18 18.99 -5.59
CA LEU A 55 -3.48 18.19 -6.58
C LEU A 55 -2.35 18.99 -7.23
N ALA A 56 -1.20 18.36 -7.38
CA ALA A 56 -0.07 18.80 -8.19
C ALA A 56 0.22 17.74 -9.25
N VAL A 57 0.04 18.11 -10.53
CA VAL A 57 0.44 17.28 -11.67
C VAL A 57 1.84 17.73 -12.10
N VAL A 58 2.77 16.78 -12.11
CA VAL A 58 4.20 17.02 -12.34
C VAL A 58 4.62 16.20 -13.55
N ASP A 59 5.51 16.77 -14.37
CA ASP A 59 6.16 15.99 -15.42
C ASP A 59 6.82 14.72 -14.85
N ASP A 60 6.73 13.62 -15.57
CA ASP A 60 7.18 12.30 -15.12
C ASP A 60 8.67 12.29 -14.72
N LEU A 61 9.51 13.08 -15.42
CA LEU A 61 10.94 13.19 -15.14
C LEU A 61 11.25 14.05 -13.91
N GLU A 62 10.35 14.97 -13.56
CA GLU A 62 10.50 15.88 -12.41
C GLU A 62 9.84 15.37 -11.13
N TYR A 63 9.00 14.33 -11.23
CA TYR A 63 8.23 13.80 -10.10
C TYR A 63 9.10 13.34 -8.92
N GLU A 64 10.03 12.41 -9.13
CA GLU A 64 10.91 11.92 -8.04
C GLU A 64 11.88 13.02 -7.56
N PRO A 65 12.54 13.80 -8.44
CA PRO A 65 13.34 14.94 -8.02
C PRO A 65 12.57 15.99 -7.21
N LEU A 66 11.27 16.17 -7.44
CA LEU A 66 10.44 17.05 -6.64
C LEU A 66 10.23 16.48 -5.23
N LEU A 67 9.82 15.21 -5.11
CA LEU A 67 9.57 14.57 -3.82
C LEU A 67 10.85 14.48 -2.95
N ILE A 68 12.02 14.26 -3.58
CA ILE A 68 13.31 14.30 -2.87
C ILE A 68 13.60 15.71 -2.36
N ALA A 69 13.40 16.73 -3.19
CA ALA A 69 13.63 18.12 -2.80
C ALA A 69 12.71 18.52 -1.64
N THR A 70 11.44 18.09 -1.64
CA THR A 70 10.48 18.40 -0.58
C THR A 70 10.82 17.68 0.72
N ALA A 71 11.25 16.42 0.65
CA ALA A 71 11.72 15.66 1.82
C ALA A 71 12.98 16.28 2.46
N ALA A 72 13.83 16.93 1.68
CA ALA A 72 15.05 17.59 2.16
C ALA A 72 14.80 18.98 2.80
N LEU A 73 13.58 19.54 2.70
CA LEU A 73 13.27 20.83 3.31
C LEU A 73 13.14 20.70 4.83
N ASN A 74 14.13 21.20 5.57
CA ASN A 74 14.12 21.22 7.05
C ASN A 74 12.97 22.04 7.65
N SER A 75 12.51 23.05 6.93
CA SER A 75 11.35 23.89 7.31
C SER A 75 10.03 23.37 6.76
N GLY A 76 10.05 22.24 6.04
CA GLY A 76 9.00 21.83 5.12
C GLY A 76 7.87 21.03 5.74
N ILE A 77 6.69 21.23 5.13
CA ILE A 77 5.57 20.30 5.13
C ILE A 77 6.07 18.97 4.56
N SER A 78 6.23 17.97 5.40
CA SER A 78 6.55 16.60 5.00
C SER A 78 5.76 15.67 5.91
N PRO A 79 5.07 14.62 5.40
CA PRO A 79 5.01 14.26 3.97
C PRO A 79 4.19 15.27 3.14
N LEU A 80 4.70 15.70 1.99
CA LEU A 80 4.00 16.62 1.09
C LEU A 80 2.68 16.02 0.61
N THR A 81 2.70 14.72 0.31
CA THR A 81 1.56 13.99 -0.25
C THR A 81 0.39 13.80 0.72
N SER A 82 0.62 14.07 2.01
CA SER A 82 -0.46 14.17 3.01
C SER A 82 -1.32 15.43 2.86
N LEU A 83 -0.78 16.48 2.24
CA LEU A 83 -1.46 17.77 2.08
C LEU A 83 -1.87 18.07 0.64
N CYS A 84 -1.03 17.70 -0.34
CA CYS A 84 -1.33 17.82 -1.76
C CYS A 84 -1.04 16.50 -2.45
N ARG A 85 -2.02 15.93 -3.14
CA ARG A 85 -1.77 14.75 -3.96
C ARG A 85 -0.82 15.13 -5.10
N VAL A 86 0.37 14.54 -5.12
CA VAL A 86 1.33 14.74 -6.21
C VAL A 86 1.23 13.56 -7.16
N VAL A 87 0.99 13.81 -8.45
CA VAL A 87 0.88 12.76 -9.47
C VAL A 87 1.76 13.07 -10.68
N ARG A 88 2.25 12.00 -11.30
CA ARG A 88 2.88 12.05 -12.63
C ARG A 88 1.85 12.48 -13.67
N LYS A 89 2.28 13.21 -14.69
CA LYS A 89 1.44 13.70 -15.77
C LYS A 89 0.81 12.55 -16.56
N SER A 90 1.60 11.52 -16.90
CA SER A 90 1.07 10.33 -17.60
C SER A 90 -0.04 9.62 -16.81
N VAL A 91 0.11 9.55 -15.48
CA VAL A 91 -0.89 8.97 -14.60
C VAL A 91 -2.13 9.86 -14.56
N ALA A 92 -1.97 11.17 -14.38
CA ALA A 92 -3.09 12.10 -14.38
C ALA A 92 -3.91 12.03 -15.68
N GLU A 93 -3.25 12.03 -16.84
CA GLU A 93 -3.88 11.86 -18.15
C GLU A 93 -4.69 10.56 -18.21
N SER A 94 -4.11 9.43 -17.77
CA SER A 94 -4.81 8.13 -17.76
C SER A 94 -6.09 8.11 -16.92
N TYR A 95 -6.19 8.95 -15.88
CA TYR A 95 -7.40 9.04 -15.06
C TYR A 95 -8.39 10.08 -15.59
N PHE A 96 -7.91 11.22 -16.10
CA PHE A 96 -8.79 12.24 -16.69
C PHE A 96 -9.46 11.76 -17.97
N ASP A 97 -8.78 10.89 -18.73
CA ASP A 97 -9.32 10.26 -19.94
C ASP A 97 -10.16 9.01 -19.63
N ALA A 98 -10.08 8.47 -18.42
CA ALA A 98 -10.84 7.28 -18.04
C ALA A 98 -12.33 7.60 -17.90
N ALA A 99 -13.17 6.85 -18.62
CA ALA A 99 -14.60 6.86 -18.36
C ALA A 99 -14.89 6.34 -16.94
N PRO A 100 -15.89 6.90 -16.24
CA PRO A 100 -16.31 6.37 -14.95
C PRO A 100 -16.66 4.89 -15.09
N LEU A 101 -16.00 4.05 -14.30
CA LEU A 101 -16.20 2.61 -14.33
C LEU A 101 -17.55 2.26 -13.70
N GLN A 102 -18.52 1.82 -14.52
CA GLN A 102 -19.75 1.21 -14.03
C GLN A 102 -19.52 -0.31 -13.91
N GLY A 103 -19.12 -0.75 -12.72
CA GLY A 103 -18.85 -2.16 -12.47
C GLY A 103 -19.95 -2.88 -11.69
N VAL A 104 -19.89 -4.21 -11.70
CA VAL A 104 -20.83 -5.07 -10.96
C VAL A 104 -20.51 -5.03 -9.47
N SER A 105 -21.47 -4.61 -8.64
CA SER A 105 -21.28 -4.48 -7.18
C SER A 105 -20.89 -5.78 -6.49
N VAL A 106 -21.30 -6.93 -7.05
CA VAL A 106 -21.05 -8.27 -6.48
C VAL A 106 -19.56 -8.61 -6.43
N ALA A 107 -18.76 -8.18 -7.41
CA ALA A 107 -17.32 -8.39 -7.39
C ALA A 107 -16.64 -7.66 -6.22
N LEU A 108 -17.07 -6.43 -5.92
CA LEU A 108 -16.59 -5.68 -4.76
C LEU A 108 -16.97 -6.37 -3.44
N GLN A 109 -18.18 -6.91 -3.37
CA GLN A 109 -18.65 -7.65 -2.19
C GLN A 109 -17.86 -8.96 -2.00
N ALA A 110 -17.46 -9.61 -3.09
CA ALA A 110 -16.59 -10.77 -3.05
C ALA A 110 -15.19 -10.46 -2.50
N LEU A 111 -14.61 -9.32 -2.88
CA LEU A 111 -13.35 -8.84 -2.31
C LEU A 111 -13.47 -8.50 -0.83
N ILE A 112 -14.62 -7.98 -0.38
CA ILE A 112 -14.88 -7.75 1.05
C ILE A 112 -14.92 -9.08 1.81
N GLY A 113 -15.62 -10.09 1.31
CA GLY A 113 -15.60 -11.41 1.94
C GLY A 113 -14.21 -12.05 1.96
N LEU A 114 -13.46 -11.91 0.86
CA LEU A 114 -12.09 -12.39 0.76
C LEU A 114 -11.18 -11.73 1.82
N SER A 115 -11.38 -10.44 2.09
CA SER A 115 -10.64 -9.71 3.13
C SER A 115 -10.80 -10.28 4.54
N PHE A 116 -11.89 -11.01 4.84
CA PHE A 116 -12.09 -11.63 6.14
C PHE A 116 -11.07 -12.74 6.38
N VAL A 117 -10.88 -13.59 5.38
CA VAL A 117 -9.95 -14.72 5.45
C VAL A 117 -8.51 -14.24 5.32
N GLU A 118 -8.26 -13.29 4.41
CA GLU A 118 -6.94 -12.68 4.26
C GLU A 118 -6.47 -12.04 5.58
N ALA A 119 -7.36 -11.34 6.29
CA ALA A 119 -7.07 -10.77 7.61
C ALA A 119 -6.68 -11.83 8.66
N ILE A 120 -7.38 -12.98 8.68
CA ILE A 120 -7.05 -14.08 9.60
C ILE A 120 -5.68 -14.68 9.26
N LEU A 121 -5.40 -14.90 7.98
CA LEU A 121 -4.12 -15.46 7.54
C LEU A 121 -2.94 -14.50 7.83
N HIS A 122 -3.13 -13.19 7.66
CA HIS A 122 -2.13 -12.19 8.04
C HIS A 122 -1.81 -12.16 9.54
N SER A 123 -2.75 -12.62 10.37
CA SER A 123 -2.52 -12.77 11.82
C SER A 123 -1.87 -14.10 12.21
N SER A 124 -1.40 -14.89 11.24
CA SER A 124 -0.90 -16.25 11.44
C SER A 124 -1.91 -17.15 12.15
N GLY A 125 -3.21 -16.95 11.90
CA GLY A 125 -4.30 -17.70 12.54
C GLY A 125 -4.56 -17.37 14.00
N GLN A 126 -3.87 -16.39 14.59
CA GLN A 126 -4.12 -15.97 15.99
C GLN A 126 -5.49 -15.29 16.14
N LEU A 127 -6.01 -14.72 15.05
CA LEU A 127 -7.31 -14.07 15.02
C LEU A 127 -8.41 -15.07 14.67
N GLN A 128 -9.43 -15.16 15.51
CA GLN A 128 -10.63 -15.94 15.22
C GLN A 128 -11.56 -15.15 14.28
N SER A 129 -12.38 -15.85 13.49
CA SER A 129 -13.36 -15.23 12.59
C SER A 129 -14.28 -14.22 13.31
N ARG A 130 -14.62 -14.49 14.59
CA ARG A 130 -15.49 -13.62 15.41
C ARG A 130 -14.82 -12.34 15.92
N SER A 131 -13.48 -12.27 15.92
CA SER A 131 -12.74 -11.07 16.37
C SER A 131 -12.28 -10.17 15.23
N LEU A 132 -12.75 -10.42 14.00
CA LEU A 132 -12.55 -9.52 12.88
C LEU A 132 -13.17 -8.14 13.14
N SER A 133 -12.46 -7.10 12.71
CA SER A 133 -12.90 -5.71 12.81
C SER A 133 -12.64 -4.98 11.48
N PRO A 134 -13.34 -3.86 11.21
CA PRO A 134 -13.14 -3.11 9.97
C PRO A 134 -11.68 -2.68 9.75
N SER A 135 -11.00 -2.24 10.82
CA SER A 135 -9.59 -1.82 10.76
C SER A 135 -8.67 -2.95 10.30
N ILE A 136 -8.89 -4.19 10.77
CA ILE A 136 -8.05 -5.33 10.39
C ILE A 136 -8.30 -5.71 8.92
N CYS A 137 -9.56 -5.76 8.48
CA CYS A 137 -9.91 -6.07 7.09
C CYS A 137 -9.43 -4.98 6.13
N ASN A 138 -9.47 -3.70 6.52
CA ASN A 138 -9.00 -2.58 5.71
C ASN A 138 -7.49 -2.60 5.43
N ARG A 139 -6.72 -3.41 6.18
CA ARG A 139 -5.28 -3.61 5.94
C ARG A 139 -4.99 -4.62 4.84
N THR A 140 -5.98 -5.34 4.34
CA THR A 140 -5.78 -6.42 3.35
C THR A 140 -5.61 -5.89 1.94
N LEU A 141 -4.91 -6.66 1.10
CA LEU A 141 -4.78 -6.40 -0.33
C LEU A 141 -6.15 -6.46 -1.02
N SER A 142 -7.04 -7.37 -0.60
CA SER A 142 -8.39 -7.47 -1.17
C SER A 142 -9.19 -6.17 -1.07
N ILE A 143 -9.10 -5.45 0.07
CA ILE A 143 -9.76 -4.15 0.22
C ILE A 143 -9.07 -3.06 -0.62
N ALA A 144 -7.74 -3.06 -0.71
CA ALA A 144 -7.03 -2.15 -1.61
C ALA A 144 -7.48 -2.36 -3.08
N TRP A 145 -7.65 -3.60 -3.51
CA TRP A 145 -8.21 -3.93 -4.83
C TRP A 145 -9.65 -3.48 -5.00
N ALA A 146 -10.51 -3.66 -4.00
CA ALA A 146 -11.90 -3.21 -4.08
C ALA A 146 -12.01 -1.68 -4.22
N LYS A 147 -11.15 -0.93 -3.54
CA LYS A 147 -11.02 0.53 -3.73
C LYS A 147 -10.47 0.87 -5.12
N ALA A 148 -9.47 0.12 -5.60
CA ALA A 148 -8.85 0.37 -6.90
C ALA A 148 -9.79 0.11 -8.08
N LEU A 149 -10.60 -0.95 -8.04
CA LEU A 149 -11.59 -1.21 -9.10
C LEU A 149 -12.59 -0.05 -9.28
N GLN A 150 -12.86 0.72 -8.23
CA GLN A 150 -13.74 1.88 -8.33
C GLN A 150 -13.04 3.17 -8.76
N ASN A 151 -11.78 3.35 -8.39
CA ASN A 151 -11.12 4.65 -8.50
C ASN A 151 -9.96 4.68 -9.51
N ALA A 152 -9.34 3.54 -9.82
CA ALA A 152 -8.16 3.44 -10.66
C ALA A 152 -8.48 2.88 -12.05
N PRO A 153 -7.82 3.37 -13.12
CA PRO A 153 -7.94 2.78 -14.44
C PRO A 153 -7.29 1.38 -14.45
N ILE A 154 -7.82 0.50 -15.31
CA ILE A 154 -7.40 -0.91 -15.42
C ILE A 154 -5.89 -1.06 -15.62
N SER A 155 -5.28 -0.13 -16.38
CA SER A 155 -3.84 -0.11 -16.66
C SER A 155 -2.97 0.04 -15.40
N GLN A 156 -3.52 0.54 -14.30
CA GLN A 156 -2.80 0.77 -13.05
C GLN A 156 -2.92 -0.40 -12.06
N LEU A 157 -3.90 -1.28 -12.23
CA LEU A 157 -4.14 -2.42 -11.33
C LEU A 157 -2.93 -3.36 -11.18
N PRO A 158 -2.11 -3.65 -12.22
CA PRO A 158 -0.91 -4.49 -12.06
C PRO A 158 0.10 -3.94 -11.04
N PHE A 159 0.20 -2.62 -10.88
CA PHE A 159 1.13 -1.99 -9.95
C PHE A 159 0.65 -2.01 -8.51
N LEU A 160 -0.66 -2.15 -8.29
CA LEU A 160 -1.27 -2.07 -6.96
C LEU A 160 -0.69 -3.11 -5.99
N THR A 161 -0.61 -4.37 -6.41
CA THR A 161 -0.07 -5.45 -5.58
C THR A 161 1.39 -5.20 -5.22
N GLN A 162 2.20 -4.72 -6.17
CA GLN A 162 3.60 -4.37 -5.93
C GLN A 162 3.72 -3.20 -4.93
N ASN A 163 2.95 -2.14 -5.12
CA ASN A 163 2.94 -0.99 -4.23
C ASN A 163 2.45 -1.35 -2.82
N TRP A 164 1.44 -2.22 -2.71
CA TRP A 164 0.95 -2.74 -1.44
C TRP A 164 2.04 -3.54 -0.72
N ILE A 165 2.74 -4.45 -1.40
CA ILE A 165 3.86 -5.22 -0.83
C ILE A 165 4.97 -4.28 -0.35
N GLN A 166 5.30 -3.25 -1.12
CA GLN A 166 6.31 -2.26 -0.75
C GLN A 166 5.89 -1.43 0.47
N GLY A 167 4.63 -0.99 0.53
CA GLY A 167 4.08 -0.30 1.69
C GLY A 167 4.12 -1.18 2.93
N TYR A 168 3.72 -2.45 2.79
CA TYR A 168 3.77 -3.45 3.85
C TYR A 168 5.20 -3.69 4.33
N SER A 169 6.17 -3.87 3.42
CA SER A 169 7.57 -4.13 3.77
C SER A 169 8.21 -2.96 4.51
N ILE A 170 7.89 -1.72 4.11
CA ILE A 170 8.41 -0.52 4.76
C ILE A 170 7.77 -0.33 6.14
N ALA A 171 6.47 -0.55 6.28
CA ALA A 171 5.76 -0.33 7.55
C ALA A 171 5.98 -1.43 8.60
N SER A 172 6.10 -2.69 8.15
CA SER A 172 6.17 -3.88 9.02
C SER A 172 7.58 -4.46 9.18
N GLY A 173 8.54 -4.04 8.34
CA GLY A 173 9.86 -4.66 8.22
C GLY A 173 9.87 -5.88 7.29
N ASN A 174 11.07 -6.38 6.96
CA ASN A 174 11.26 -7.45 5.97
C ASN A 174 10.69 -8.80 6.43
N ASP A 175 10.78 -9.13 7.73
CA ASP A 175 10.34 -10.42 8.27
C ASP A 175 8.82 -10.65 8.07
N GLY A 176 8.03 -9.57 8.05
CA GLY A 176 6.59 -9.67 7.81
C GLY A 176 6.24 -10.02 6.37
N VAL A 177 7.09 -9.71 5.40
CA VAL A 177 6.78 -9.87 3.97
C VAL A 177 6.72 -11.35 3.60
N GLU A 178 7.65 -12.16 4.09
CA GLU A 178 7.68 -13.59 3.81
C GLU A 178 6.44 -14.30 4.37
N ALA A 179 6.00 -13.91 5.57
CA ALA A 179 4.80 -14.45 6.20
C ALA A 179 3.52 -14.17 5.39
N VAL A 180 3.46 -13.03 4.69
CA VAL A 180 2.28 -12.61 3.92
C VAL A 180 2.34 -13.09 2.46
N LYS A 181 3.55 -13.29 1.90
CA LYS A 181 3.74 -13.64 0.48
C LYS A 181 2.93 -14.84 0.02
N SER A 182 2.90 -15.91 0.80
CA SER A 182 2.11 -17.12 0.48
C SER A 182 0.61 -16.82 0.38
N THR A 183 0.10 -15.96 1.25
CA THR A 183 -1.30 -15.51 1.24
C THR A 183 -1.58 -14.64 0.01
N LEU A 184 -0.66 -13.75 -0.38
CA LEU A 184 -0.83 -12.90 -1.57
C LEU A 184 -0.82 -13.72 -2.86
N ASP A 185 0.08 -14.70 -2.97
CA ASP A 185 0.12 -15.62 -4.10
C ASP A 185 -1.17 -16.44 -4.20
N ALA A 186 -1.69 -16.89 -3.05
CA ALA A 186 -2.98 -17.59 -2.95
C ALA A 186 -4.19 -16.72 -3.33
N VAL A 187 -4.19 -15.44 -2.97
CA VAL A 187 -5.29 -14.49 -3.22
C VAL A 187 -5.33 -14.02 -4.69
N ARG A 188 -4.18 -13.99 -5.38
CA ARG A 188 -4.04 -13.43 -6.74
C ARG A 188 -5.08 -13.91 -7.76
N PRO A 189 -5.40 -15.23 -7.88
CA PRO A 189 -6.39 -15.69 -8.86
C PRO A 189 -7.80 -15.10 -8.63
N MET A 190 -8.20 -14.95 -7.37
CA MET A 190 -9.49 -14.36 -7.00
C MET A 190 -9.55 -12.86 -7.31
N LEU A 191 -8.45 -12.14 -7.11
CA LEU A 191 -8.35 -10.71 -7.49
C LEU A 191 -8.49 -10.52 -9.00
N ALA A 192 -7.84 -11.38 -9.80
CA ALA A 192 -7.96 -11.36 -11.25
C ALA A 192 -9.40 -11.60 -11.71
N ILE A 193 -10.06 -12.64 -11.17
CA ILE A 193 -11.47 -12.94 -11.47
C ILE A 193 -12.38 -11.80 -11.02
N ALA A 194 -12.15 -11.21 -9.85
CA ALA A 194 -12.94 -10.08 -9.37
C ALA A 194 -12.82 -8.87 -10.31
N ALA A 195 -11.62 -8.59 -10.83
CA ALA A 195 -11.42 -7.53 -11.82
C ALA A 195 -12.13 -7.84 -13.14
N GLU A 196 -11.99 -9.04 -13.68
CA GLU A 196 -12.70 -9.49 -14.90
C GLU A 196 -14.22 -9.31 -14.72
N LEU A 197 -14.79 -9.85 -13.63
CA LEU A 197 -16.22 -9.76 -13.32
C LEU A 197 -16.70 -8.31 -13.11
N TYR A 198 -15.91 -7.48 -12.42
CA TYR A 198 -16.24 -6.08 -12.18
C TYR A 198 -16.36 -5.31 -13.50
N HIS A 199 -15.46 -5.56 -14.45
CA HIS A 199 -15.45 -4.93 -15.77
C HIS A 199 -16.39 -5.60 -16.79
N GLY A 200 -17.17 -6.61 -16.39
CA GLY A 200 -18.06 -7.35 -17.30
C GLY A 200 -17.31 -8.19 -18.34
N ILE A 201 -16.03 -8.48 -18.09
CA ILE A 201 -15.20 -9.35 -18.93
C ILE A 201 -15.49 -10.80 -18.52
N VAL A 202 -15.71 -11.66 -19.51
CA VAL A 202 -15.86 -13.10 -19.27
C VAL A 202 -14.53 -13.65 -18.76
N PRO A 203 -14.48 -14.25 -17.55
CA PRO A 203 -13.23 -14.75 -17.00
C PRO A 203 -12.60 -15.82 -17.88
N SER A 204 -11.28 -15.73 -18.07
CA SER A 204 -10.53 -16.64 -18.94
C SER A 204 -10.25 -18.02 -18.30
N SER A 205 -10.22 -18.08 -16.97
CA SER A 205 -9.96 -19.31 -16.23
C SER A 205 -11.22 -20.16 -16.06
N LYS A 206 -11.06 -21.50 -15.99
CA LYS A 206 -12.18 -22.43 -15.75
C LYS A 206 -12.96 -22.09 -14.47
N PHE A 207 -12.24 -21.76 -13.41
CA PHE A 207 -12.86 -21.31 -12.16
C PHE A 207 -13.48 -19.92 -12.24
N GLY A 208 -12.92 -19.05 -13.08
CA GLY A 208 -13.56 -17.79 -13.42
C GLY A 208 -14.95 -18.00 -14.04
N LEU A 209 -15.10 -18.96 -14.95
CA LEU A 209 -16.40 -19.33 -15.53
C LEU A 209 -17.37 -19.86 -14.46
N VAL A 210 -16.88 -20.68 -13.53
CA VAL A 210 -17.68 -21.10 -12.36
C VAL A 210 -18.14 -19.90 -11.54
N CYS A 211 -17.24 -18.96 -11.24
CA CYS A 211 -17.55 -17.73 -10.51
C CYS A 211 -18.57 -16.85 -11.24
N GLN A 212 -18.46 -16.75 -12.57
CA GLN A 212 -19.46 -16.06 -13.40
C GLN A 212 -20.83 -16.75 -13.34
N GLY A 213 -20.85 -18.08 -13.35
CA GLY A 213 -22.05 -18.88 -13.11
C GLY A 213 -22.70 -18.58 -11.76
N LEU A 214 -21.90 -18.40 -10.71
CA LEU A 214 -22.40 -18.02 -9.38
C LEU A 214 -23.04 -16.63 -9.35
N VAL A 215 -22.50 -15.68 -10.11
CA VAL A 215 -23.06 -14.31 -10.21
C VAL A 215 -24.37 -14.29 -11.01
N THR A 216 -24.43 -15.05 -12.10
CA THR A 216 -25.63 -15.12 -12.96
C THR A 216 -26.73 -16.02 -12.40
N ALA A 217 -26.36 -16.97 -11.54
CA ALA A 217 -27.25 -17.90 -10.85
C ALA A 217 -28.16 -18.71 -11.78
N THR A 218 -27.69 -19.07 -12.99
CA THR A 218 -28.48 -19.92 -13.89
C THR A 218 -28.39 -21.40 -13.47
N PRO A 219 -29.48 -22.19 -13.59
CA PRO A 219 -29.45 -23.62 -13.26
C PRO A 219 -28.37 -24.39 -14.03
N ASN A 220 -28.20 -24.08 -15.32
CA ASN A 220 -27.19 -24.72 -16.17
C ASN A 220 -25.78 -24.44 -15.66
N SER A 221 -25.48 -23.18 -15.31
CA SER A 221 -24.15 -22.83 -14.79
C SER A 221 -23.83 -23.49 -13.44
N ALA A 222 -24.84 -23.73 -12.59
CA ALA A 222 -24.66 -24.43 -11.33
C ALA A 222 -24.34 -25.91 -11.56
N ALA A 223 -25.05 -26.56 -12.48
CA ALA A 223 -24.84 -27.95 -12.86
C ALA A 223 -23.45 -28.16 -13.51
N GLU A 224 -23.04 -27.25 -14.40
CA GLU A 224 -21.70 -27.26 -15.02
C GLU A 224 -20.60 -27.08 -13.96
N ALA A 225 -20.75 -26.12 -13.05
CA ALA A 225 -19.81 -25.89 -11.95
C ALA A 225 -19.71 -27.09 -11.00
N TRP A 226 -20.85 -27.72 -10.69
CA TRP A 226 -20.89 -28.95 -9.89
C TRP A 226 -20.18 -30.10 -10.60
N SER A 227 -20.50 -30.32 -11.88
CA SER A 227 -19.88 -31.36 -12.69
C SER A 227 -18.37 -31.18 -12.79
N TYR A 228 -17.89 -29.94 -13.00
CA TYR A 228 -16.47 -29.64 -13.04
C TYR A 228 -15.78 -29.88 -11.67
N SER A 229 -16.41 -29.45 -10.58
CA SER A 229 -15.84 -29.57 -9.23
C SER A 229 -15.76 -31.02 -8.74
N THR A 230 -16.68 -31.88 -9.20
CA THR A 230 -16.75 -33.29 -8.80
C THR A 230 -16.18 -34.27 -9.84
N ALA A 231 -15.71 -33.77 -10.99
CA ALA A 231 -15.22 -34.61 -12.09
C ALA A 231 -14.06 -35.55 -11.70
N ALA A 232 -13.18 -35.12 -10.80
CA ALA A 232 -12.06 -35.93 -10.34
C ALA A 232 -12.47 -37.04 -9.35
N PHE A 233 -13.71 -37.03 -8.87
CA PHE A 233 -14.16 -37.88 -7.79
C PHE A 233 -14.86 -39.16 -8.30
N PRO A 234 -14.59 -40.34 -7.72
CA PRO A 234 -15.19 -41.60 -8.16
C PRO A 234 -16.69 -41.70 -7.85
N GLU A 235 -17.12 -41.31 -6.64
CA GLU A 235 -18.51 -41.40 -6.18
C GLU A 235 -19.25 -40.09 -6.44
N ARG A 236 -19.81 -39.94 -7.63
CA ARG A 236 -20.44 -38.68 -8.03
C ARG A 236 -21.91 -38.66 -7.65
N PHE A 237 -22.25 -37.81 -6.69
CA PHE A 237 -23.62 -37.32 -6.57
C PHE A 237 -23.88 -36.30 -7.68
N SER A 238 -25.08 -36.34 -8.27
CA SER A 238 -25.62 -35.18 -8.98
C SER A 238 -25.82 -34.01 -8.00
N GLN A 239 -25.91 -32.79 -8.53
CA GLN A 239 -26.15 -31.62 -7.69
C GLN A 239 -27.47 -31.73 -6.93
N GLU A 240 -28.52 -32.23 -7.60
CA GLU A 240 -29.85 -32.41 -7.01
C GLU A 240 -29.83 -33.45 -5.88
N GLU A 241 -29.16 -34.60 -6.08
CA GLU A 241 -28.99 -35.58 -5.01
C GLU A 241 -28.24 -35.00 -3.81
N PHE A 242 -27.19 -34.22 -4.06
CA PHE A 242 -26.43 -33.57 -2.99
C PHE A 242 -27.24 -32.51 -2.24
N GLU A 243 -28.07 -31.74 -2.93
CA GLU A 243 -28.95 -30.73 -2.32
C GLU A 243 -30.05 -31.34 -1.45
N ASN A 244 -30.46 -32.58 -1.76
CA ASN A 244 -31.43 -33.35 -0.98
C ASN A 244 -30.83 -33.98 0.30
N LEU A 245 -29.49 -34.01 0.43
CA LEU A 245 -28.83 -34.48 1.64
C LEU A 245 -29.01 -33.51 2.82
N THR A 246 -29.07 -34.06 4.03
CA THR A 246 -28.98 -33.29 5.27
C THR A 246 -27.67 -32.51 5.35
N ARG A 247 -27.60 -31.52 6.23
CA ARG A 247 -26.39 -30.71 6.41
C ARG A 247 -25.21 -31.57 6.86
N GLU A 248 -25.49 -32.52 7.74
CA GLU A 248 -24.54 -33.46 8.32
C GLU A 248 -24.00 -34.43 7.26
N GLU A 249 -24.87 -34.97 6.40
CA GLU A 249 -24.47 -35.83 5.28
C GLU A 249 -23.60 -35.07 4.26
N ARG A 250 -23.95 -33.81 3.96
CA ARG A 250 -23.11 -32.95 3.09
C ARG A 250 -21.75 -32.68 3.69
N ALA A 251 -21.67 -32.45 5.00
CA ALA A 251 -20.40 -32.28 5.70
C ALA A 251 -19.56 -33.57 5.69
N ALA A 252 -20.18 -34.72 5.95
CA ALA A 252 -19.52 -36.02 5.88
C ALA A 252 -18.97 -36.30 4.47
N TYR A 253 -19.76 -36.01 3.43
CA TYR A 253 -19.31 -36.10 2.05
C TYR A 253 -18.14 -35.15 1.77
N PHE A 254 -18.19 -33.91 2.22
CA PHE A 254 -17.09 -32.97 2.07
C PHE A 254 -15.79 -33.49 2.70
N HIS A 255 -15.85 -34.05 3.92
CA HIS A 255 -14.67 -34.64 4.57
C HIS A 255 -14.11 -35.81 3.75
N TYR A 256 -14.98 -36.68 3.25
CA TYR A 256 -14.59 -37.80 2.39
C TYR A 256 -13.90 -37.31 1.09
N VAL A 257 -14.45 -36.28 0.44
CA VAL A 257 -13.86 -35.68 -0.76
C VAL A 257 -12.53 -34.98 -0.44
N ALA A 258 -12.45 -34.20 0.64
CA ALA A 258 -11.23 -33.53 1.06
C ALA A 258 -10.10 -34.54 1.32
N ASP A 259 -10.38 -35.62 2.07
CA ASP A 259 -9.45 -36.72 2.30
C ASP A 259 -8.94 -37.34 1.00
N TYR A 260 -9.83 -37.52 0.01
CA TYR A 260 -9.44 -38.06 -1.28
C TYR A 260 -8.48 -37.14 -2.04
N PHE A 261 -8.75 -35.83 -2.08
CA PHE A 261 -7.85 -34.86 -2.73
C PHE A 261 -6.48 -34.80 -2.04
N TYR A 262 -6.46 -34.82 -0.70
CA TYR A 262 -5.19 -34.81 0.04
C TYR A 262 -4.38 -36.10 -0.14
N LYS A 263 -5.04 -37.25 -0.33
CA LYS A 263 -4.38 -38.55 -0.61
C LYS A 263 -3.94 -38.68 -2.07
N ASN A 264 -4.66 -38.08 -3.01
CA ASN A 264 -4.40 -38.21 -4.45
C ASN A 264 -3.90 -36.89 -5.04
N ARG A 265 -2.58 -36.66 -4.94
CA ARG A 265 -1.82 -35.52 -5.54
C ARG A 265 -2.65 -34.26 -5.75
N PHE A 266 -2.70 -33.44 -4.70
CA PHE A 266 -3.35 -32.15 -4.70
C PHE A 266 -2.78 -31.20 -5.78
N THR A 267 -3.61 -30.81 -6.74
CA THR A 267 -3.29 -29.89 -7.84
C THR A 267 -3.68 -28.45 -7.49
N ASP A 268 -3.24 -27.47 -8.29
CA ASP A 268 -3.52 -26.05 -8.03
C ASP A 268 -5.01 -25.66 -8.17
N ASP A 269 -5.79 -26.44 -8.90
CA ASP A 269 -7.23 -26.24 -9.09
C ASP A 269 -8.07 -26.81 -7.93
N ASP A 270 -7.53 -27.74 -7.14
CA ASP A 270 -8.28 -28.49 -6.14
C ASP A 270 -8.78 -27.65 -4.95
N PRO A 271 -8.06 -26.60 -4.47
CA PRO A 271 -8.60 -25.69 -3.47
C PRO A 271 -9.95 -25.09 -3.84
N ALA A 272 -10.10 -24.69 -5.09
CA ALA A 272 -11.32 -24.04 -5.58
C ALA A 272 -12.45 -25.06 -5.77
N LYS A 273 -12.16 -26.31 -6.16
CA LYS A 273 -13.15 -27.42 -6.19
C LYS A 273 -13.69 -27.72 -4.80
N LEU A 274 -12.78 -27.89 -3.84
CA LEU A 274 -13.13 -28.15 -2.44
C LEU A 274 -13.94 -27.00 -1.84
N ALA A 275 -13.54 -25.75 -2.10
CA ALA A 275 -14.26 -24.57 -1.67
C ALA A 275 -15.68 -24.51 -2.24
N TYR A 276 -15.86 -24.85 -3.51
CA TYR A 276 -17.18 -24.91 -4.14
C TYR A 276 -18.08 -25.95 -3.46
N ILE A 277 -17.56 -27.14 -3.15
CA ILE A 277 -18.31 -28.18 -2.43
C ILE A 277 -18.63 -27.71 -1.00
N ALA A 278 -17.66 -27.12 -0.29
CA ALA A 278 -17.86 -26.60 1.06
C ALA A 278 -18.96 -25.52 1.13
N MET A 279 -19.03 -24.66 0.10
CA MET A 279 -20.08 -23.65 -0.05
C MET A 279 -21.49 -24.26 -0.08
N GLN A 280 -21.64 -25.47 -0.63
CA GLN A 280 -22.94 -26.15 -0.73
C GLN A 280 -23.40 -26.78 0.60
N ILE A 281 -22.52 -26.95 1.59
CA ILE A 281 -22.89 -27.50 2.91
C ILE A 281 -23.82 -26.53 3.65
N ALA A 282 -23.46 -25.25 3.70
CA ALA A 282 -24.22 -24.20 4.37
C ALA A 282 -24.21 -22.89 3.55
N PRO A 283 -25.07 -22.79 2.53
CA PRO A 283 -25.07 -21.67 1.59
C PRO A 283 -25.33 -20.30 2.26
N GLY A 284 -24.43 -19.35 2.02
CA GLY A 284 -24.52 -17.98 2.53
C GLY A 284 -24.08 -17.79 3.98
N THR A 285 -23.36 -18.77 4.54
CA THR A 285 -22.72 -18.68 5.86
C THR A 285 -21.20 -18.75 5.71
N LEU A 286 -20.47 -18.36 6.74
CA LEU A 286 -19.02 -18.60 6.87
C LEU A 286 -18.72 -19.50 8.07
N GLU A 287 -19.68 -20.33 8.48
CA GLU A 287 -19.57 -21.18 9.69
C GLU A 287 -18.48 -22.23 9.56
N HIS A 288 -18.17 -22.67 8.34
CA HIS A 288 -17.13 -23.66 8.07
C HIS A 288 -15.74 -23.03 7.92
N LEU A 289 -15.60 -21.71 8.05
CA LEU A 289 -14.34 -21.03 7.79
C LEU A 289 -13.21 -21.50 8.73
N ASP A 290 -13.48 -21.59 10.03
CA ASP A 290 -12.47 -21.99 11.01
C ASP A 290 -11.97 -23.43 10.74
N LEU A 291 -12.89 -24.34 10.38
CA LEU A 291 -12.55 -25.71 9.97
C LEU A 291 -11.69 -25.75 8.69
N LEU A 292 -11.99 -24.90 7.71
CA LEU A 292 -11.21 -24.84 6.47
C LEU A 292 -9.82 -24.23 6.69
N LEU A 293 -9.67 -23.33 7.67
CA LEU A 293 -8.39 -22.74 8.06
C LEU A 293 -7.49 -23.72 8.83
N GLU A 294 -8.08 -24.68 9.55
CA GLU A 294 -7.37 -25.79 10.20
C GLU A 294 -6.92 -26.88 9.21
N GLY A 295 -7.42 -26.84 7.97
CA GLY A 295 -7.07 -27.78 6.92
C GLY A 295 -5.64 -27.63 6.40
N ASN A 296 -5.22 -28.57 5.54
CA ASN A 296 -3.85 -28.59 4.99
C ASN A 296 -3.55 -27.45 4.01
N ASP A 297 -4.57 -26.77 3.45
CA ASP A 297 -4.40 -25.72 2.46
C ASP A 297 -5.36 -24.53 2.69
N SER A 298 -4.79 -23.39 3.08
CA SER A 298 -5.54 -22.15 3.34
C SER A 298 -6.19 -21.55 2.08
N ARG A 299 -5.77 -21.96 0.87
CA ARG A 299 -6.42 -21.56 -0.39
C ARG A 299 -7.88 -21.98 -0.42
N VAL A 300 -8.24 -23.09 0.21
CA VAL A 300 -9.64 -23.57 0.28
C VAL A 300 -10.51 -22.55 1.01
N ALA A 301 -10.04 -22.02 2.15
CA ALA A 301 -10.75 -21.02 2.93
C ALA A 301 -10.93 -19.69 2.15
N LEU A 302 -9.89 -19.26 1.42
CA LEU A 302 -9.93 -18.05 0.59
C LEU A 302 -10.99 -18.18 -0.52
N TRP A 303 -10.92 -19.27 -1.30
CA TRP A 303 -11.90 -19.55 -2.35
C TRP A 303 -13.32 -19.69 -1.79
N TYR A 304 -13.48 -20.33 -0.63
CA TYR A 304 -14.78 -20.52 0.01
C TYR A 304 -15.43 -19.18 0.35
N SER A 305 -14.69 -18.27 0.98
CA SER A 305 -15.21 -16.94 1.31
C SER A 305 -15.51 -16.11 0.07
N PHE A 306 -14.64 -16.15 -0.94
CA PHE A 306 -14.83 -15.46 -2.20
C PHE A 306 -16.10 -15.93 -2.91
N MET A 307 -16.27 -17.25 -3.10
CA MET A 307 -17.43 -17.83 -3.78
C MET A 307 -18.74 -17.65 -2.99
N GLN A 308 -18.71 -17.80 -1.67
CA GLN A 308 -19.87 -17.50 -0.81
C GLN A 308 -20.33 -16.05 -0.98
N SER A 309 -19.39 -15.13 -1.09
CA SER A 309 -19.66 -13.70 -1.24
C SER A 309 -20.14 -13.32 -2.64
N LEU A 310 -19.71 -14.05 -3.67
CA LEU A 310 -20.29 -13.93 -5.02
C LEU A 310 -21.75 -14.41 -5.06
N ARG A 311 -22.03 -15.58 -4.48
CA ARG A 311 -23.37 -16.19 -4.55
C ARG A 311 -24.38 -15.56 -3.59
N PHE A 312 -23.95 -15.19 -2.39
CA PHE A 312 -24.81 -14.67 -1.32
C PHE A 312 -24.26 -13.38 -0.69
N PRO A 313 -24.00 -12.33 -1.48
CA PRO A 313 -23.32 -11.14 -1.00
C PRO A 313 -24.02 -10.50 0.19
N ASN A 314 -25.34 -10.37 0.15
CA ASN A 314 -26.11 -9.74 1.21
C ASN A 314 -25.99 -10.49 2.54
N LYS A 315 -25.97 -11.83 2.51
CA LYS A 315 -25.84 -12.65 3.73
C LYS A 315 -24.44 -12.48 4.31
N VAL A 316 -23.39 -12.61 3.49
CA VAL A 316 -22.01 -12.48 3.94
C VAL A 316 -21.72 -11.08 4.51
N LEU A 317 -22.21 -10.02 3.86
CA LEU A 317 -22.00 -8.66 4.35
C LEU A 317 -22.70 -8.36 5.69
N THR A 318 -23.76 -9.11 6.03
CA THR A 318 -24.48 -8.96 7.30
C THR A 318 -23.90 -9.78 8.46
N LEU A 319 -22.93 -10.66 8.20
CA LEU A 319 -22.27 -11.44 9.24
C LEU A 319 -21.55 -10.52 10.26
N ASN A 320 -21.33 -11.06 11.46
CA ASN A 320 -20.62 -10.39 12.56
C ASN A 320 -21.16 -8.98 12.87
N GLY A 321 -22.49 -8.83 12.92
CA GLY A 321 -23.13 -7.55 13.23
C GLY A 321 -23.02 -6.51 12.11
N GLY A 322 -22.96 -6.96 10.85
CA GLY A 322 -22.86 -6.08 9.69
C GLY A 322 -21.45 -5.55 9.42
N LEU A 323 -20.41 -6.29 9.81
CA LEU A 323 -19.01 -5.94 9.57
C LEU A 323 -18.76 -5.62 8.08
N GLY A 324 -19.21 -6.51 7.19
CA GLY A 324 -19.03 -6.35 5.75
C GLY A 324 -19.72 -5.09 5.22
N ARG A 325 -20.90 -4.74 5.72
CA ARG A 325 -21.59 -3.48 5.32
C ARG A 325 -20.81 -2.22 5.71
N ARG A 326 -20.13 -2.22 6.87
CA ARG A 326 -19.30 -1.09 7.30
C ARG A 326 -18.10 -0.91 6.39
N ILE A 327 -17.42 -2.00 6.05
CA ILE A 327 -16.30 -1.99 5.10
C ILE A 327 -16.80 -1.58 3.71
N ALA A 328 -17.95 -2.10 3.28
CA ALA A 328 -18.53 -1.76 1.99
C ALA A 328 -18.83 -0.28 1.84
N ARG A 329 -19.33 0.38 2.89
CA ARG A 329 -19.52 1.83 2.91
C ARG A 329 -18.21 2.58 2.62
N ASP A 330 -17.11 2.15 3.22
CA ASP A 330 -15.81 2.79 3.04
C ASP A 330 -15.23 2.49 1.65
N VAL A 331 -15.46 1.28 1.13
CA VAL A 331 -15.06 0.86 -0.22
C VAL A 331 -15.86 1.62 -1.29
N TRP A 332 -17.16 1.80 -1.12
CA TRP A 332 -18.04 2.50 -2.08
C TRP A 332 -17.89 4.01 -2.08
N GLN A 333 -17.07 4.57 -1.20
CA GLN A 333 -16.76 5.98 -1.21
C GLN A 333 -15.86 6.27 -2.42
N GLN A 334 -16.48 6.66 -3.54
CA GLN A 334 -15.77 7.13 -4.71
C GLN A 334 -15.01 8.42 -4.36
N ARG A 335 -13.75 8.45 -4.78
CA ARG A 335 -12.86 9.59 -4.59
C ARG A 335 -12.47 10.13 -5.95
N THR A 336 -12.23 11.42 -5.97
CA THR A 336 -11.90 12.19 -7.15
C THR A 336 -10.64 13.00 -6.90
N PHE A 337 -10.04 13.51 -7.97
CA PHE A 337 -8.86 14.38 -7.85
C PHE A 337 -9.12 15.72 -7.18
N VAL A 338 -10.40 16.13 -7.06
CA VAL A 338 -10.77 17.34 -6.33
C VAL A 338 -10.84 17.10 -4.82
N ASP A 339 -10.96 15.83 -4.40
CA ASP A 339 -10.88 15.46 -2.99
C ASP A 339 -9.43 15.56 -2.54
N GLY A 340 -9.23 16.29 -1.44
CA GLY A 340 -7.92 16.38 -0.81
C GLY A 340 -7.39 15.00 -0.40
N PRO A 341 -6.06 14.84 -0.28
CA PRO A 341 -5.50 13.64 0.31
C PRO A 341 -6.03 13.47 1.75
N VAL A 342 -6.29 12.22 2.14
CA VAL A 342 -6.64 11.85 3.53
C VAL A 342 -5.58 10.94 4.15
N VAL A 343 -4.60 10.53 3.35
CA VAL A 343 -3.59 9.55 3.70
C VAL A 343 -2.44 10.24 4.42
N ASP A 344 -1.64 9.48 5.15
CA ASP A 344 -0.42 10.01 5.78
C ASP A 344 0.68 10.31 4.75
N CYS A 345 0.76 9.54 3.66
CA CYS A 345 1.68 9.78 2.55
C CYS A 345 1.35 8.91 1.32
N SER A 346 1.96 9.20 0.17
CA SER A 346 1.99 8.32 -0.99
C SER A 346 3.11 7.27 -0.85
N ILE A 347 2.94 6.14 -1.54
CA ILE A 347 3.94 5.07 -1.56
C ILE A 347 5.30 5.54 -2.10
N ASP A 348 5.32 6.46 -3.05
CA ASP A 348 6.55 6.97 -3.63
C ASP A 348 7.29 7.92 -2.68
N GLU A 349 6.56 8.78 -1.96
CA GLU A 349 7.17 9.61 -0.93
C GLU A 349 7.65 8.76 0.27
N LEU A 350 6.89 7.73 0.64
CA LEU A 350 7.28 6.80 1.69
C LEU A 350 8.62 6.10 1.36
N LYS A 351 8.84 5.68 0.10
CA LYS A 351 10.12 5.09 -0.33
C LYS A 351 11.28 6.06 -0.13
N ILE A 352 11.08 7.33 -0.43
CA ILE A 352 12.10 8.38 -0.26
C ILE A 352 12.37 8.58 1.23
N LEU A 353 11.33 8.73 2.04
CA LEU A 353 11.46 8.95 3.49
C LEU A 353 12.08 7.74 4.21
N ALA A 354 11.79 6.52 3.77
CA ALA A 354 12.39 5.31 4.31
C ALA A 354 13.92 5.27 4.12
N ARG A 355 14.46 5.92 3.07
CA ARG A 355 15.92 6.03 2.86
C ARG A 355 16.59 7.02 3.83
N SER A 356 15.84 8.00 4.35
CA SER A 356 16.35 9.11 5.18
C SER A 356 16.11 8.92 6.68
N ASN A 357 15.80 7.70 7.12
CA ASN A 357 15.34 7.32 8.45
C ASN A 357 13.83 7.54 8.68
N ILE A 358 13.10 6.42 8.71
CA ILE A 358 11.66 6.35 8.88
C ILE A 358 11.17 6.85 10.26
N ASP A 359 12.05 6.93 11.27
CA ASP A 359 11.67 7.38 12.62
C ASP A 359 11.05 8.77 12.65
N PHE A 360 11.41 9.64 11.70
CA PHE A 360 10.83 10.98 11.57
C PHE A 360 9.35 10.95 11.17
N LEU A 361 8.92 9.91 10.43
CA LEU A 361 7.50 9.71 10.10
C LEU A 361 6.68 9.42 11.36
N GLY A 362 7.24 8.67 12.31
CA GLY A 362 6.51 8.27 13.54
C GLY A 362 5.91 9.42 14.34
N ARG A 363 6.45 10.64 14.25
CA ARG A 363 5.93 11.83 14.93
C ARG A 363 4.86 12.59 14.13
N LYS A 364 4.70 12.27 12.86
CA LYS A 364 3.90 13.01 11.88
C LYS A 364 2.70 12.22 11.35
N ILE A 365 2.60 10.94 11.69
CA ILE A 365 1.49 10.06 11.33
C ILE A 365 0.25 10.41 12.15
N ALA A 366 -0.92 10.41 11.52
CA ALA A 366 -2.19 10.75 12.16
C ALA A 366 -2.63 9.72 13.22
N HIS A 367 -2.31 8.44 13.01
CA HIS A 367 -2.75 7.33 13.87
C HIS A 367 -1.59 6.62 14.58
N ALA A 368 -1.76 6.35 15.87
CA ALA A 368 -0.77 5.62 16.65
C ALA A 368 -0.64 4.16 16.15
N ASN A 369 0.54 3.80 15.63
CA ASN A 369 0.90 2.48 15.11
C ASN A 369 0.16 2.05 13.84
N GLU A 370 -0.43 2.97 13.10
CA GLU A 370 -1.04 2.69 11.80
C GLU A 370 -0.65 3.78 10.81
N LEU A 371 -0.26 3.38 9.60
CA LEU A 371 0.11 4.26 8.51
C LEU A 371 -0.87 4.03 7.36
N GLU A 372 -1.59 5.06 6.95
CA GLU A 372 -2.42 5.04 5.75
C GLU A 372 -1.60 5.56 4.56
N ILE A 373 -1.41 4.72 3.56
CA ILE A 373 -0.57 5.01 2.39
C ILE A 373 -1.44 5.08 1.14
N GLU A 374 -1.29 6.12 0.33
CA GLU A 374 -1.85 6.14 -1.04
C GLU A 374 -0.97 5.26 -1.95
N LEU A 375 -1.51 4.11 -2.35
CA LEU A 375 -0.84 3.08 -3.15
C LEU A 375 -0.92 3.36 -4.65
N LEU A 376 -2.03 3.95 -5.08
CA LEU A 376 -2.30 4.55 -6.38
C LEU A 376 -3.12 5.82 -6.11
N PRO A 377 -3.17 6.81 -7.02
CA PRO A 377 -4.00 7.99 -6.81
C PRO A 377 -5.41 7.61 -6.35
N MET A 378 -5.84 8.15 -5.19
CA MET A 378 -7.15 7.93 -4.57
C MET A 378 -7.39 6.51 -4.00
N VAL A 379 -6.41 5.60 -4.10
CA VAL A 379 -6.48 4.24 -3.56
C VAL A 379 -5.55 4.14 -2.36
N SER A 380 -6.11 4.03 -1.16
CA SER A 380 -5.36 3.89 0.09
C SER A 380 -5.31 2.46 0.62
N GLY A 381 -4.17 2.12 1.24
CA GLY A 381 -3.99 0.92 2.05
C GLY A 381 -3.54 1.27 3.46
N ASN A 382 -3.97 0.47 4.43
CA ASN A 382 -3.65 0.67 5.83
C ASN A 382 -2.60 -0.35 6.28
N PHE A 383 -1.59 0.08 7.02
CA PHE A 383 -0.50 -0.79 7.46
C PHE A 383 -0.20 -0.58 8.93
N ARG A 384 0.09 -1.67 9.64
CA ARG A 384 0.56 -1.56 11.03
C ARG A 384 1.98 -1.01 11.02
N TYR A 385 2.21 0.06 11.76
CA TYR A 385 3.50 0.72 11.87
C TYR A 385 4.13 0.40 13.23
N ASN A 386 5.12 -0.49 13.26
CA ASN A 386 5.77 -0.94 14.49
C ASN A 386 7.08 -0.16 14.76
N SER A 387 6.96 1.12 15.10
CA SER A 387 8.13 1.98 15.42
C SER A 387 8.98 1.48 16.60
N ARG A 388 8.42 0.67 17.51
CA ARG A 388 9.11 0.21 18.73
C ARG A 388 10.23 -0.80 18.47
N ASN A 389 10.15 -1.60 17.41
CA ASN A 389 11.14 -2.65 17.15
C ASN A 389 12.49 -2.08 16.69
N LEU A 390 12.50 -0.95 15.99
CA LEU A 390 13.72 -0.27 15.55
C LEU A 390 14.55 0.22 16.74
N ARG A 391 13.91 0.88 17.71
CA ARG A 391 14.60 1.36 18.92
C ARG A 391 15.15 0.23 19.80
N GLN A 392 14.41 -0.88 19.90
CA GLN A 392 14.89 -2.02 20.69
C GLN A 392 16.04 -2.78 20.02
N GLN A 393 16.07 -2.87 18.69
CA GLN A 393 17.21 -3.47 17.98
C GLN A 393 18.48 -2.63 18.11
N GLU A 394 18.37 -1.29 18.17
CA GLU A 394 19.52 -0.44 18.50
C GLU A 394 19.96 -0.59 19.96
N SER A 395 19.04 -0.69 20.92
CA SER A 395 19.41 -0.87 22.32
C SER A 395 19.97 -2.26 22.65
N ILE A 396 19.54 -3.31 21.96
CA ILE A 396 20.02 -4.70 22.20
C ILE A 396 21.37 -4.96 21.54
N LYS A 397 21.78 -4.17 20.53
CA LYS A 397 23.17 -4.19 20.01
C LYS A 397 24.16 -3.41 20.88
N PHE A 398 23.70 -2.81 21.98
CA PHE A 398 24.50 -2.01 22.90
C PHE A 398 24.81 -2.71 24.23
N ASP A 399 24.81 -4.05 24.28
CA ASP A 399 25.45 -4.82 25.37
C ASP A 399 26.98 -4.95 25.17
N GLY A 400 27.63 -3.86 24.73
CA GLY A 400 29.06 -3.70 24.94
C GLY A 400 29.27 -3.15 26.35
N PRO A 401 30.32 -3.56 27.10
CA PRO A 401 30.60 -2.96 28.39
C PRO A 401 30.68 -1.43 28.25
N PRO A 402 30.13 -0.63 29.18
CA PRO A 402 30.02 0.83 29.07
C PRO A 402 31.35 1.52 28.75
N ASP A 403 32.47 0.87 29.06
CA ASP A 403 33.82 1.34 28.74
C ASP A 403 34.14 1.37 27.24
N ALA A 404 33.51 0.54 26.41
CA ALA A 404 33.80 0.46 24.97
C ALA A 404 33.30 1.70 24.20
N GLU A 405 32.19 2.30 24.63
CA GLU A 405 31.62 3.50 24.04
C GLU A 405 32.38 4.76 24.47
N ILE A 406 32.74 4.84 25.76
CA ILE A 406 33.62 5.90 26.27
C ILE A 406 34.97 5.87 25.56
N ASN A 407 35.53 4.68 25.33
CA ASN A 407 36.78 4.52 24.58
C ASN A 407 36.62 4.92 23.10
N ARG A 408 35.52 4.55 22.42
CA ARG A 408 35.28 5.01 21.04
C ARG A 408 35.13 6.52 20.92
N HIS A 409 34.35 7.14 21.81
CA HIS A 409 34.22 8.60 21.82
C HIS A 409 35.54 9.29 22.10
N ARG A 410 36.36 8.74 23.00
CA ARG A 410 37.71 9.22 23.26
C ARG A 410 38.62 9.08 22.05
N THR A 411 38.63 7.94 21.37
CA THR A 411 39.43 7.72 20.15
C THR A 411 39.02 8.67 19.03
N VAL A 412 37.73 8.90 18.83
CA VAL A 412 37.23 9.88 17.85
C VAL A 412 37.66 11.31 18.23
N HIS A 413 37.59 11.66 19.51
CA HIS A 413 38.04 12.97 19.97
C HIS A 413 39.56 13.18 19.80
N GLU A 414 40.36 12.15 20.08
CA GLU A 414 41.80 12.14 19.86
C GLU A 414 42.12 12.28 18.36
N GLN A 415 41.44 11.55 17.48
CA GLN A 415 41.60 11.67 16.02
C GLN A 415 41.24 13.07 15.49
N ILE A 416 40.15 13.67 15.99
CA ILE A 416 39.77 15.05 15.61
C ILE A 416 40.80 16.06 16.11
N SER A 417 41.34 15.87 17.31
CA SER A 417 42.41 16.69 17.88
C SER A 417 43.69 16.60 17.03
N ASP A 418 44.09 15.39 16.65
CA ASP A 418 45.27 15.15 15.81
C ASP A 418 45.13 15.77 14.42
N LEU A 419 43.94 15.67 13.81
CA LEU A 419 43.63 16.32 12.53
C LEU A 419 43.70 17.85 12.62
N ARG A 420 43.18 18.45 13.70
CA ARG A 420 43.28 19.90 13.92
C ARG A 420 44.74 20.35 14.07
N ASN A 421 45.53 19.59 14.82
CA ASN A 421 46.96 19.86 14.99
C ASN A 421 47.73 19.73 13.67
N ALA A 422 47.41 18.73 12.85
CA ALA A 422 48.01 18.55 11.53
C ALA A 422 47.67 19.71 10.59
N LEU A 423 46.40 20.15 10.57
CA LEU A 423 45.96 21.31 9.77
C LEU A 423 46.63 22.61 10.21
N SER A 424 46.79 22.84 11.52
CA SER A 424 47.53 24.00 12.04
C SER A 424 48.98 24.03 11.56
N LYS A 425 49.69 22.89 11.64
CA LYS A 425 51.08 22.78 11.16
C LYS A 425 51.20 23.00 9.64
N LEU A 426 50.19 22.59 8.89
CA LEU A 426 50.13 22.83 7.45
C LEU A 426 49.98 24.32 7.15
N GLY A 427 49.11 25.01 7.89
CA GLY A 427 48.94 26.46 7.82
C GLY A 427 50.23 27.22 8.11
N ASP A 428 50.94 26.86 9.18
CA ASP A 428 52.22 27.49 9.55
C ASP A 428 53.32 27.26 8.49
N SER A 429 53.29 26.12 7.79
CA SER A 429 54.23 25.83 6.71
C SER A 429 53.94 26.66 5.47
N ILE A 430 52.66 26.80 5.11
CA ILE A 430 52.20 27.61 3.98
C ILE A 430 52.54 29.09 4.21
N ASP A 431 52.33 29.61 5.41
CA ASP A 431 52.68 31.00 5.75
C ASP A 431 54.18 31.28 5.67
N LYS A 432 55.02 30.31 6.06
CA LYS A 432 56.49 30.42 5.93
C LYS A 432 56.94 30.41 4.47
N GLU A 433 56.28 29.66 3.59
CA GLU A 433 56.58 29.66 2.16
C GLU A 433 56.09 30.92 1.45
N LEU A 434 54.93 31.45 1.84
CA LEU A 434 54.36 32.67 1.26
C LEU A 434 55.04 33.96 1.75
N HIS A 435 55.64 33.92 2.95
CA HIS A 435 56.33 35.06 3.55
C HIS A 435 57.77 34.70 3.94
N PRO A 436 58.65 34.40 2.96
CA PRO A 436 60.05 34.16 3.24
C PRO A 436 60.63 35.41 3.94
N ALA A 437 61.21 35.20 5.12
CA ALA A 437 61.69 36.25 5.99
C ALA A 437 62.48 37.29 5.19
N LYS A 438 62.01 38.55 5.19
CA LYS A 438 62.67 39.67 4.51
C LYS A 438 64.12 39.73 5.00
N LEU A 439 65.04 39.44 4.08
CA LEU A 439 66.49 39.52 4.33
C LEU A 439 66.81 40.87 4.99
N PRO A 440 67.62 40.89 6.07
CA PRO A 440 67.93 42.11 6.79
C PRO A 440 68.66 43.08 5.85
N VAL A 441 67.98 44.18 5.51
CA VAL A 441 68.56 45.29 4.75
C VAL A 441 69.66 45.92 5.60
N LYS A 442 70.92 45.56 5.33
CA LYS A 442 72.11 46.19 5.92
C LYS A 442 72.11 47.68 5.52
N ARG A 443 71.61 48.55 6.41
CA ARG A 443 71.77 50.00 6.29
C ARG A 443 73.24 50.35 6.49
N ALA A 444 73.93 50.68 5.40
CA ALA A 444 75.25 51.26 5.44
C ALA A 444 75.20 52.62 6.16
N ARG A 445 75.83 52.70 7.34
CA ARG A 445 76.05 53.97 8.06
C ARG A 445 77.12 54.78 7.31
N LYS A 446 76.70 55.86 6.67
CA LYS A 446 77.56 56.91 6.12
C LYS A 446 78.08 57.76 7.30
N LYS A 447 79.37 57.69 7.63
CA LYS A 447 80.02 58.63 8.56
C LYS A 447 80.23 59.96 7.83
N VAL A 448 79.71 61.05 8.39
CA VAL A 448 80.05 62.43 8.02
C VAL A 448 80.84 63.01 9.19
N GLN A 449 82.03 63.51 8.84
CA GLN A 449 83.04 64.32 9.55
C GLN A 449 83.10 64.27 11.07
#